data_AF-Q47KQ4-F1
#
_entry.id   AF-Q47KQ4-F1
#
_cell.length_a   1.000
_cell.length_b   1.000
_cell.length_c   1.000
_cell.angle_alpha   90.00
_cell.angle_beta   90.00
_cell.angle_gamma   90.00
#
_symmetry.space_group_name_H-M   'P 1'
#
loop_
_entity.id
_entity.type
_entity.pdbx_description
1 polymer ?
#
loop_
_entity_poly.entity_id
_entity_poly.type
_entity_poly.pdbx_seq_one_letter_code
_entity_poly.pdbx_strand_id
1 'polypeptide(L)'
;MASSFLNKREIEKFRRELTKELNKDGGIRVDVNAEAGSNSGFSAELDPNGSLYLAVHRMLLFCDESSRRPTHVENPDQALGLEGLDQETAESLFERALDLLSDKGLVKLFPTMNSRYSMFDITDSGRVQATELRERRTKPSYRTRILRSSLLRWLHENERASTLQEVPLTYRHVEGSEASAEELGRVADDLRERGLITPANEEGTLELTEQGRRCVENFGGNVSKYEESKPQAGTTYNINFNGATSGVQVSQGNNNTLNQDNRSEMTDQVRGFLDSLKQVRDSIDLDQGSAAELDQAVVSLNEVLQAEEPEPTRIGVMLRWIGDVLNKAAAQTASGTAIPLVLAGLNALFTNFPQLGA
;
A
#
# COMPACT_ATOMS: atom_id res chain seq x y z
N MET A 1 3.52 31.05 -50.85
CA MET A 1 4.77 30.35 -50.47
C MET A 1 5.56 31.26 -49.55
N ALA A 2 5.71 30.90 -48.27
CA ALA A 2 6.70 31.47 -47.35
C ALA A 2 6.78 30.56 -46.11
N SER A 3 7.58 29.50 -46.19
CA SER A 3 7.89 28.68 -45.02
C SER A 3 8.98 29.37 -44.21
N SER A 4 8.58 29.96 -43.09
CA SER A 4 9.48 30.52 -42.06
C SER A 4 10.26 29.37 -41.41
N PHE A 5 11.49 29.12 -41.87
CA PHE A 5 12.41 28.21 -41.22
C PHE A 5 12.89 28.85 -39.91
N LEU A 6 12.39 28.33 -38.78
CA LEU A 6 12.89 28.63 -37.44
C LEU A 6 14.42 28.53 -37.42
N ASN A 7 15.07 29.63 -37.02
CA ASN A 7 16.51 29.79 -37.07
C ASN A 7 17.18 28.84 -36.06
N LYS A 8 18.00 27.92 -36.55
CA LYS A 8 18.69 26.90 -35.74
C LYS A 8 19.51 27.51 -34.58
N ARG A 9 19.99 28.75 -34.73
CA ARG A 9 20.67 29.49 -33.66
C ARG A 9 19.75 29.91 -32.51
N GLU A 10 18.49 30.22 -32.79
CA GLU A 10 17.51 30.59 -31.76
C GLU A 10 17.09 29.36 -30.95
N ILE A 11 16.94 28.21 -31.60
CA ILE A 11 16.69 26.92 -30.94
C ILE A 11 17.86 26.54 -30.01
N GLU A 12 19.10 26.69 -30.47
CA GLU A 12 20.26 26.42 -29.61
C GLU A 12 20.38 27.40 -28.43
N LYS A 13 20.05 28.68 -28.65
CA LYS A 13 20.05 29.68 -27.58
C LYS A 13 19.01 29.35 -26.51
N PHE A 14 17.78 29.00 -26.93
CA PHE A 14 16.71 28.57 -26.04
C PHE A 14 17.09 27.32 -25.25
N ARG A 15 17.73 26.33 -25.90
CA ARG A 15 18.19 25.11 -25.21
C ARG A 15 19.25 25.40 -24.14
N ARG A 16 20.19 26.33 -24.40
CA ARG A 16 21.21 26.72 -23.43
C ARG A 16 20.61 27.50 -22.26
N GLU A 17 19.65 28.38 -22.51
CA GLU A 17 18.91 29.09 -21.45
C GLU A 17 18.14 28.12 -20.55
N LEU A 18 17.38 27.18 -21.13
CA LEU A 18 16.69 26.12 -20.39
C LEU A 18 17.64 25.30 -19.50
N THR A 19 18.79 24.89 -20.04
CA THR A 19 19.77 24.09 -19.29
C THR A 19 20.40 24.91 -18.15
N LYS A 20 20.52 26.23 -18.33
CA LYS A 20 21.08 27.13 -17.33
C LYS A 20 20.08 27.43 -16.21
N GLU A 21 18.79 27.53 -16.52
CA GLU A 21 17.74 27.66 -15.50
C GLU A 21 17.53 26.36 -14.72
N LEU A 22 17.49 25.20 -15.40
CA LEU A 22 17.36 23.89 -14.75
C LEU A 22 18.50 23.58 -13.76
N ASN A 23 19.71 24.06 -14.02
CA ASN A 23 20.85 23.90 -13.10
C ASN A 23 20.89 24.95 -11.99
N LYS A 24 20.18 26.08 -12.13
CA LYS A 24 20.19 27.18 -11.16
C LYS A 24 19.25 26.90 -9.97
N ASP A 25 18.16 26.17 -10.20
CA ASP A 25 17.16 25.84 -9.17
C ASP A 25 17.45 24.52 -8.42
N GLY A 26 18.70 24.04 -8.47
CA GLY A 26 19.14 22.92 -7.64
C GLY A 26 18.36 21.64 -7.92
N GLY A 27 18.54 21.09 -9.13
CA GLY A 27 18.13 19.73 -9.50
C GLY A 27 16.67 19.43 -9.21
N ILE A 28 15.82 19.52 -10.23
CA ILE A 28 14.43 19.04 -10.15
C ILE A 28 14.48 17.57 -9.72
N ARG A 29 14.28 17.34 -8.41
CA ARG A 29 13.88 16.05 -7.89
C ARG A 29 12.47 15.86 -8.41
N VAL A 30 12.37 15.11 -9.51
CA VAL A 30 11.10 14.48 -9.86
C VAL A 30 10.87 13.46 -8.76
N ASP A 31 10.12 13.86 -7.74
CA ASP A 31 9.51 12.91 -6.83
C ASP A 31 8.60 12.03 -7.69
N VAL A 32 9.05 10.80 -7.96
CA VAL A 32 8.23 9.73 -8.57
C VAL A 32 7.18 9.22 -7.57
N ASN A 33 6.81 10.05 -6.58
CA ASN A 33 5.74 9.81 -5.62
C ASN A 33 4.53 10.74 -5.82
N ALA A 34 4.48 11.48 -6.93
CA ALA A 34 3.28 12.19 -7.38
C ALA A 34 2.27 11.23 -8.05
N GLU A 35 1.95 10.11 -7.42
CA GLU A 35 0.70 9.35 -7.66
C GLU A 35 -0.07 9.09 -6.36
N ALA A 36 0.12 9.93 -5.35
CA ALA A 36 -1.04 10.35 -4.56
C ALA A 36 -1.86 11.28 -5.47
N GLY A 37 -2.72 10.70 -6.30
CA GLY A 37 -3.77 11.46 -6.97
C GLY A 37 -4.47 12.29 -5.90
N SER A 38 -4.19 13.58 -5.87
CA SER A 38 -4.99 14.50 -5.09
C SER A 38 -6.41 14.27 -5.57
N ASN A 39 -7.28 13.83 -4.67
CA ASN A 39 -8.74 13.86 -4.86
C ASN A 39 -9.17 15.34 -4.90
N SER A 40 -8.60 16.13 -5.82
CA SER A 40 -8.84 17.55 -6.01
C SER A 40 -10.10 17.70 -6.83
N GLY A 41 -11.24 17.39 -6.21
CA GLY A 41 -12.57 17.57 -6.77
C GLY A 41 -13.57 16.72 -6.02
N PHE A 42 -14.30 17.32 -5.06
CA PHE A 42 -15.42 16.86 -4.20
C PHE A 42 -15.37 15.45 -3.55
N SER A 43 -14.75 14.46 -4.19
CA SER A 43 -14.51 13.08 -3.76
C SER A 43 -13.70 12.94 -2.47
N ALA A 44 -13.02 13.99 -2.00
CA ALA A 44 -12.30 13.94 -0.73
C ALA A 44 -13.21 14.13 0.51
N GLU A 45 -14.39 14.72 0.31
CA GLU A 45 -15.29 15.14 1.40
C GLU A 45 -16.47 14.17 1.60
N LEU A 46 -16.77 13.37 0.59
CA LEU A 46 -17.85 12.38 0.61
C LEU A 46 -17.27 10.98 0.89
N ASP A 47 -18.01 10.17 1.64
CA ASP A 47 -17.67 8.74 1.79
C ASP A 47 -17.77 8.04 0.42
N PRO A 48 -16.69 7.44 -0.10
CA PRO A 48 -16.71 6.70 -1.36
C PRO A 48 -17.75 5.58 -1.44
N ASN A 49 -18.18 5.04 -0.30
CA ASN A 49 -19.23 4.01 -0.23
C ASN A 49 -20.60 4.57 0.17
N GLY A 50 -20.79 5.89 0.21
CA GLY A 50 -22.05 6.52 0.54
C GLY A 50 -22.98 6.71 -0.66
N SER A 51 -24.30 6.63 -0.46
CA SER A 51 -25.29 6.82 -1.53
C SER A 51 -25.19 8.20 -2.20
N LEU A 52 -24.79 9.25 -1.46
CA LEU A 52 -24.57 10.59 -2.01
C LEU A 52 -23.36 10.64 -2.94
N TYR A 53 -22.28 9.92 -2.62
CA TYR A 53 -21.09 9.84 -3.50
C TYR A 53 -21.46 9.21 -4.84
N LEU A 54 -22.19 8.08 -4.79
CA LEU A 54 -22.71 7.41 -5.96
C LEU A 54 -23.63 8.32 -6.78
N ALA A 55 -24.59 8.98 -6.12
CA ALA A 55 -25.54 9.90 -6.74
C ALA A 55 -24.85 11.06 -7.46
N VAL A 56 -23.86 11.70 -6.83
CA VAL A 56 -23.12 12.84 -7.43
C VAL A 56 -22.38 12.42 -8.71
N HIS A 57 -21.68 11.29 -8.70
CA HIS A 57 -20.94 10.83 -9.88
C HIS A 57 -21.87 10.47 -11.04
N ARG A 58 -22.98 9.78 -10.75
CA ARG A 58 -23.99 9.45 -11.76
C ARG A 58 -24.68 10.70 -12.29
N MET A 59 -25.02 11.65 -11.42
CA MET A 59 -25.66 12.89 -11.82
C MET A 59 -24.75 13.75 -12.70
N LEU A 60 -23.45 13.85 -12.39
CA LEU A 60 -22.50 14.57 -13.24
C LEU A 60 -22.41 13.97 -14.65
N LEU A 61 -22.33 12.64 -14.74
CA LEU A 61 -22.31 11.93 -16.01
C LEU A 61 -23.62 12.09 -16.79
N PHE A 62 -24.74 12.04 -16.10
CA PHE A 62 -26.06 12.26 -16.65
C PHE A 62 -26.21 13.68 -17.20
N CYS A 63 -25.81 14.71 -16.45
CA CYS A 63 -25.81 16.10 -16.93
C CYS A 63 -24.99 16.28 -18.21
N ASP A 64 -23.82 15.65 -18.32
CA ASP A 64 -23.00 15.70 -19.54
C ASP A 64 -23.69 14.99 -20.70
N GLU A 65 -24.32 13.85 -20.47
CA GLU A 65 -25.06 13.11 -21.49
C GLU A 65 -26.31 13.89 -21.98
N SER A 66 -27.11 14.42 -21.06
CA SER A 66 -28.27 15.26 -21.36
C SER A 66 -27.90 16.53 -22.14
N SER A 67 -26.72 17.08 -21.92
CA SER A 67 -26.24 18.23 -22.70
C SER A 67 -25.91 17.88 -24.16
N ARG A 68 -25.59 16.62 -24.45
CA ARG A 68 -25.27 16.12 -25.80
C ARG A 68 -26.49 15.58 -26.52
N ARG A 69 -27.47 15.08 -25.76
CA ARG A 69 -28.74 14.55 -26.24
C ARG A 69 -29.80 15.07 -25.30
N PRO A 70 -30.61 16.07 -25.68
CA PRO A 70 -31.63 16.62 -24.79
C PRO A 70 -32.59 15.50 -24.38
N THR A 71 -32.36 14.97 -23.19
CA THR A 71 -33.21 13.98 -22.52
C THR A 71 -33.94 14.73 -21.44
N HIS A 72 -35.27 14.68 -21.49
CA HIS A 72 -36.08 15.21 -20.41
C HIS A 72 -35.90 14.28 -19.20
N VAL A 73 -35.56 14.84 -18.05
CA VAL A 73 -35.55 14.07 -16.81
C VAL A 73 -36.99 13.95 -16.37
N GLU A 74 -37.64 12.84 -16.70
CA GLU A 74 -39.00 12.55 -16.23
C GLU A 74 -38.98 11.90 -14.85
N ASN A 75 -37.89 11.21 -14.48
CA ASN A 75 -37.76 10.53 -13.19
C ASN A 75 -36.32 10.60 -12.62
N PRO A 76 -36.11 11.14 -11.40
CA PRO A 76 -34.85 11.10 -10.65
C PRO A 76 -34.21 9.70 -10.57
N ASP A 77 -35.03 8.65 -10.47
CA ASP A 77 -34.57 7.26 -10.40
C ASP A 77 -33.78 6.86 -11.65
N GLN A 78 -34.20 7.34 -12.83
CA GLN A 78 -33.50 7.06 -14.09
C GLN A 78 -32.15 7.78 -14.13
N ALA A 79 -32.07 9.00 -13.61
CA ALA A 79 -30.82 9.77 -13.57
C ALA A 79 -29.82 9.16 -12.57
N LEU A 80 -30.31 8.67 -11.43
CA LEU A 80 -29.48 8.09 -10.38
C LEU A 80 -29.20 6.60 -10.58
N GLY A 81 -30.04 5.87 -11.32
CA GLY A 81 -29.93 4.42 -11.56
C GLY A 81 -29.90 3.58 -10.28
N LEU A 82 -30.46 4.08 -9.18
CA LEU A 82 -30.43 3.45 -7.86
C LEU A 82 -31.65 2.53 -7.73
N GLU A 83 -31.44 1.23 -7.95
CA GLU A 83 -32.51 0.24 -7.76
C GLU A 83 -32.85 0.09 -6.27
N GLY A 84 -34.15 0.02 -5.95
CA GLY A 84 -34.64 -0.31 -4.62
C GLY A 84 -34.71 0.85 -3.62
N LEU A 85 -34.50 2.09 -4.05
CA LEU A 85 -34.83 3.26 -3.23
C LEU A 85 -36.32 3.59 -3.34
N ASP A 86 -36.91 4.05 -2.24
CA ASP A 86 -38.21 4.72 -2.29
C ASP A 86 -38.06 6.09 -2.98
N GLN A 87 -39.17 6.57 -3.56
CA GLN A 87 -39.20 7.79 -4.34
C GLN A 87 -38.73 9.02 -3.55
N GLU A 88 -39.08 9.13 -2.26
CA GLU A 88 -38.70 10.27 -1.42
C GLU A 88 -37.18 10.30 -1.18
N THR A 89 -36.58 9.15 -0.90
CA THR A 89 -35.13 9.03 -0.76
C THR A 89 -34.39 9.34 -2.07
N ALA A 90 -34.91 8.87 -3.21
CA ALA A 90 -34.33 9.14 -4.52
C ALA A 90 -34.40 10.63 -4.89
N GLU A 91 -35.54 11.28 -4.67
CA GLU A 91 -35.73 12.72 -4.86
C GLU A 91 -34.77 13.52 -3.98
N SER A 92 -34.65 13.16 -2.70
CA SER A 92 -33.73 13.81 -1.75
C SER A 92 -32.26 13.68 -2.16
N LEU A 93 -31.83 12.49 -2.61
CA LEU A 93 -30.46 12.29 -3.10
C LEU A 93 -30.20 13.05 -4.41
N PHE A 94 -31.19 13.12 -5.28
CA PHE A 94 -31.12 13.86 -6.54
C PHE A 94 -30.93 15.36 -6.29
N GLU A 95 -31.76 15.97 -5.44
CA GLU A 95 -31.64 17.38 -5.07
C GLU A 95 -30.28 17.68 -4.44
N ARG A 96 -29.85 16.86 -3.45
CA ARG A 96 -28.56 17.04 -2.78
C ARG A 96 -27.37 16.88 -3.73
N ALA A 97 -27.45 15.97 -4.69
CA ALA A 97 -26.40 15.78 -5.68
C ALA A 97 -26.30 17.00 -6.61
N LEU A 98 -27.43 17.53 -7.08
CA LEU A 98 -27.47 18.74 -7.90
C LEU A 98 -26.95 19.97 -7.16
N ASP A 99 -27.36 20.16 -5.91
CA ASP A 99 -26.88 21.25 -5.05
C ASP A 99 -25.36 21.20 -4.93
N LEU A 100 -24.81 20.02 -4.61
CA LEU A 100 -23.37 19.85 -4.46
C LEU A 100 -22.61 20.09 -5.79
N LEU A 101 -23.14 19.63 -6.92
CA LEU A 101 -22.56 19.90 -8.23
C LEU A 101 -22.62 21.38 -8.60
N SER A 102 -23.70 22.08 -8.22
CA SER A 102 -23.86 23.52 -8.41
C SER A 102 -22.91 24.34 -7.55
N ASP A 103 -22.78 24.00 -6.27
CA ASP A 103 -21.88 24.65 -5.31
C ASP A 103 -20.41 24.53 -5.74
N LYS A 104 -20.04 23.41 -6.39
CA LYS A 104 -18.71 23.22 -6.96
C LYS A 104 -18.55 23.82 -8.37
N GLY A 105 -19.58 24.48 -8.91
CA GLY A 105 -19.55 25.15 -10.21
C GLY A 105 -19.53 24.21 -11.42
N LEU A 106 -19.94 22.95 -11.24
CA LEU A 106 -19.94 21.92 -12.28
C LEU A 106 -21.26 21.89 -13.07
N VAL A 107 -22.33 22.33 -12.42
CA VAL A 107 -23.68 22.42 -13.01
C VAL A 107 -24.26 23.79 -12.68
N LYS A 108 -25.07 24.34 -13.58
CA LYS A 108 -25.91 25.52 -13.32
C LYS A 108 -27.34 25.07 -13.17
N LEU A 109 -27.98 25.52 -12.10
CA LEU A 109 -29.38 25.21 -11.81
C LEU A 109 -30.26 26.40 -12.21
N PHE A 110 -31.37 26.12 -12.87
CA PHE A 110 -32.38 27.12 -13.22
C PHE A 110 -33.67 26.81 -12.46
N PRO A 111 -34.08 27.68 -11.51
CA PRO A 111 -35.32 27.50 -10.79
C PRO A 111 -36.51 27.66 -11.74
N THR A 112 -37.55 26.84 -11.58
CA THR A 112 -38.84 27.04 -12.25
C THR A 112 -39.98 27.19 -11.23
N MET A 113 -41.16 27.60 -11.69
CA MET A 113 -42.29 27.92 -10.80
C MET A 113 -42.81 26.74 -9.97
N ASN A 114 -42.56 25.48 -10.37
CA ASN A 114 -43.19 24.30 -9.76
C ASN A 114 -42.21 23.24 -9.24
N SER A 115 -40.91 23.42 -9.42
CA SER A 115 -39.88 22.50 -8.92
C SER A 115 -38.59 23.27 -8.65
N ARG A 116 -37.86 22.85 -7.62
CA ARG A 116 -36.58 23.46 -7.26
C ARG A 116 -35.57 23.37 -8.41
N TYR A 117 -35.56 22.26 -9.16
CA TYR A 117 -34.62 21.99 -10.25
C TYR A 117 -35.28 21.28 -11.43
N SER A 118 -35.89 22.04 -12.34
CA SER A 118 -36.53 21.47 -13.55
C SER A 118 -35.66 21.59 -14.79
N MET A 119 -34.63 22.43 -14.73
CA MET A 119 -33.66 22.60 -15.78
C MET A 119 -32.28 22.85 -15.17
N PHE A 120 -31.28 22.16 -15.71
CA PHE A 120 -29.89 22.31 -15.34
C PHE A 120 -29.02 22.20 -16.58
N ASP A 121 -27.88 22.90 -16.57
CA ASP A 121 -26.87 22.81 -17.62
C ASP A 121 -25.52 22.48 -17.02
N ILE A 122 -24.82 21.52 -17.60
CA ILE A 122 -23.43 21.26 -17.23
C ILE A 122 -22.52 22.42 -17.68
N THR A 123 -21.62 22.86 -16.80
CA THR A 123 -20.61 23.87 -17.13
C THR A 123 -19.44 23.25 -17.89
N ASP A 124 -18.56 24.07 -18.46
CA ASP A 124 -17.35 23.55 -19.11
C ASP A 124 -16.42 22.83 -18.11
N SER A 125 -16.35 23.33 -16.87
CA SER A 125 -15.67 22.64 -15.77
C SER A 125 -16.30 21.27 -15.49
N GLY A 126 -17.64 21.21 -15.43
CA GLY A 126 -18.37 19.96 -15.30
C GLY A 126 -18.08 18.96 -16.42
N ARG A 127 -18.01 19.42 -17.68
CA ARG A 127 -17.66 18.57 -18.83
C ARG A 127 -16.25 18.00 -18.75
N VAL A 128 -15.28 18.82 -18.34
CA VAL A 128 -13.90 18.36 -18.10
C VAL A 128 -13.90 17.27 -17.03
N GLN A 129 -14.55 17.53 -15.89
CA GLN A 129 -14.58 16.56 -14.79
C GLN A 129 -15.34 15.28 -15.15
N ALA A 130 -16.44 15.37 -15.89
CA ALA A 130 -17.16 14.21 -16.42
C ALA A 130 -16.28 13.39 -17.37
N THR A 131 -15.42 14.04 -18.15
CA THR A 131 -14.48 13.37 -19.05
C THR A 131 -13.39 12.66 -18.27
N GLU A 132 -12.75 13.33 -17.32
CA GLU A 132 -11.72 12.73 -16.45
C GLU A 132 -12.27 11.54 -15.66
N LEU A 133 -13.50 11.65 -15.15
CA LEU A 133 -14.20 10.56 -14.47
C LEU A 133 -14.41 9.37 -15.41
N ARG A 134 -14.85 9.61 -16.65
CA ARG A 134 -14.97 8.54 -17.66
C ARG A 134 -13.63 7.90 -17.98
N GLU A 135 -12.54 8.65 -18.02
CA GLU A 135 -11.21 8.11 -18.24
C GLU A 135 -10.76 7.25 -17.04
N ARG A 136 -10.88 7.75 -15.81
CA ARG A 136 -10.48 7.02 -14.61
C ARG A 136 -11.27 5.72 -14.43
N ARG A 137 -12.59 5.74 -14.64
CA ARG A 137 -13.42 4.52 -14.51
C ARG A 137 -13.11 3.45 -15.56
N THR A 138 -12.40 3.76 -16.65
CA THR A 138 -11.97 2.75 -17.64
C THR A 138 -10.64 2.09 -17.30
N LYS A 139 -9.87 2.65 -16.35
CA LYS A 139 -8.57 2.10 -15.94
C LYS A 139 -8.78 0.88 -15.03
N PRO A 140 -8.40 -0.34 -15.45
CA PRO A 140 -8.63 -1.54 -14.65
C PRO A 140 -7.94 -1.49 -13.29
N SER A 141 -6.70 -1.01 -13.24
CA SER A 141 -5.94 -0.88 -11.99
C SER A 141 -6.61 0.06 -10.97
N TYR A 142 -7.18 1.17 -11.45
CA TYR A 142 -7.93 2.10 -10.62
C TYR A 142 -9.19 1.44 -10.05
N ARG A 143 -9.99 0.80 -10.91
CA ARG A 143 -11.21 0.09 -10.51
C ARG A 143 -10.92 -0.97 -9.45
N THR A 144 -9.94 -1.84 -9.70
CA THR A 144 -9.54 -2.89 -8.76
C THR A 144 -9.13 -2.31 -7.42
N ARG A 145 -8.37 -1.21 -7.39
CA ARG A 145 -7.95 -0.56 -6.13
C ARG A 145 -9.14 -0.05 -5.32
N ILE A 146 -10.09 0.62 -5.98
CA ILE A 146 -11.30 1.13 -5.33
C ILE A 146 -12.14 -0.03 -4.80
N LEU A 147 -12.42 -1.03 -5.63
CA LEU A 147 -13.25 -2.19 -5.27
C LEU A 147 -12.65 -3.03 -4.14
N ARG A 148 -11.33 -3.20 -4.06
CA ARG A 148 -10.68 -3.85 -2.90
C ARG A 148 -11.03 -3.13 -1.60
N SER A 149 -10.88 -1.80 -1.61
CA SER A 149 -11.12 -0.97 -0.43
C SER A 149 -12.60 -1.01 -0.04
N SER A 150 -13.50 -0.92 -1.03
CA SER A 150 -14.94 -1.00 -0.81
C SER A 150 -15.38 -2.38 -0.29
N LEU A 151 -14.87 -3.47 -0.86
CA LEU A 151 -15.22 -4.83 -0.42
C LEU A 151 -14.75 -5.11 1.02
N LEU A 152 -13.54 -4.69 1.37
CA LEU A 152 -13.03 -4.82 2.75
C LEU A 152 -13.87 -4.01 3.75
N ARG A 153 -14.24 -2.77 3.40
CA ARG A 153 -15.10 -1.94 4.25
C ARG A 153 -16.50 -2.55 4.42
N TRP A 154 -17.07 -3.08 3.35
CA TRP A 154 -18.36 -3.75 3.41
C TRP A 154 -18.33 -4.97 4.34
N LEU A 155 -17.34 -5.85 4.19
CA LEU A 155 -17.17 -7.01 5.07
C LEU A 155 -16.90 -6.62 6.53
N HIS A 156 -16.24 -5.47 6.76
CA HIS A 156 -16.01 -4.95 8.10
C HIS A 156 -17.30 -4.47 8.75
N GLU A 157 -18.15 -3.78 8.01
CA GLU A 157 -19.44 -3.29 8.50
C GLU A 157 -20.48 -4.42 8.62
N ASN A 158 -20.27 -5.52 7.90
CA ASN A 158 -21.08 -6.73 7.91
C ASN A 158 -20.25 -7.90 8.43
N GLU A 159 -19.91 -7.89 9.73
CA GLU A 159 -19.03 -8.90 10.37
C GLU A 159 -19.53 -10.37 10.28
N ARG A 160 -20.68 -10.61 9.65
CA ARG A 160 -21.18 -11.95 9.38
C ARG A 160 -20.61 -12.45 8.06
N ALA A 161 -20.44 -13.76 7.95
CA ALA A 161 -20.09 -14.43 6.70
C ALA A 161 -21.11 -14.03 5.61
N SER A 162 -20.65 -13.40 4.53
CA SER A 162 -21.50 -12.87 3.47
C SER A 162 -21.00 -13.24 2.08
N THR A 163 -21.91 -13.29 1.11
CA THR A 163 -21.60 -13.66 -0.28
C THR A 163 -21.36 -12.43 -1.16
N LEU A 164 -20.59 -12.58 -2.25
CA LEU A 164 -20.37 -11.46 -3.19
C LEU A 164 -21.66 -10.92 -3.83
N GLN A 165 -22.73 -11.72 -3.85
CA GLN A 165 -24.04 -11.31 -4.39
C GLN A 165 -24.77 -10.33 -3.47
N GLU A 166 -24.46 -10.36 -2.17
CA GLU A 166 -25.06 -9.48 -1.15
C GLU A 166 -24.40 -8.10 -1.10
N VAL A 167 -23.28 -7.90 -1.81
CA VAL A 167 -22.57 -6.61 -1.83
C VAL A 167 -23.49 -5.53 -2.40
N PRO A 168 -23.88 -4.52 -1.60
CA PRO A 168 -24.79 -3.48 -2.06
C PRO A 168 -24.10 -2.61 -3.11
N LEU A 169 -24.91 -1.98 -3.98
CA LEU A 169 -24.43 -1.11 -5.06
C LEU A 169 -23.46 -0.02 -4.58
N THR A 170 -23.69 0.48 -3.35
CA THR A 170 -22.81 1.46 -2.69
C THR A 170 -21.38 0.97 -2.46
N TYR A 171 -21.12 -0.33 -2.41
CA TYR A 171 -19.76 -0.90 -2.28
C TYR A 171 -19.26 -1.58 -3.55
N ARG A 172 -20.13 -1.84 -4.54
CA ARG A 172 -19.75 -2.41 -5.84
C ARG A 172 -19.77 -1.40 -6.98
N HIS A 173 -19.34 -0.16 -6.72
CA HIS A 173 -19.24 0.86 -7.76
C HIS A 173 -17.88 1.56 -7.74
N VAL A 174 -17.53 2.15 -8.89
CA VAL A 174 -16.34 2.98 -9.07
C VAL A 174 -16.79 4.24 -9.80
N GLU A 175 -16.80 5.38 -9.09
CA GLU A 175 -17.18 6.68 -9.66
C GLU A 175 -18.50 6.62 -10.46
N GLY A 176 -19.55 6.04 -9.85
CA GLY A 176 -20.87 5.90 -10.46
C GLY A 176 -21.05 4.69 -11.40
N SER A 177 -19.96 4.04 -11.84
CA SER A 177 -20.03 2.80 -12.63
C SER A 177 -20.16 1.59 -11.73
N GLU A 178 -21.17 0.75 -11.96
CA GLU A 178 -21.26 -0.54 -11.29
C GLU A 178 -20.10 -1.48 -11.70
N ALA A 179 -19.69 -2.35 -10.79
CA ALA A 179 -18.73 -3.41 -11.03
C ALA A 179 -19.46 -4.70 -11.42
N SER A 180 -18.92 -5.41 -12.40
CA SER A 180 -19.48 -6.71 -12.79
C SER A 180 -19.19 -7.78 -11.71
N ALA A 181 -19.98 -8.86 -11.73
CA ALA A 181 -19.74 -10.01 -10.86
C ALA A 181 -18.33 -10.61 -11.05
N GLU A 182 -17.82 -10.63 -12.28
CA GLU A 182 -16.46 -11.10 -12.60
C GLU A 182 -15.38 -10.16 -12.06
N GLU A 183 -15.63 -8.85 -12.04
CA GLU A 183 -14.71 -7.88 -11.42
C GLU A 183 -14.65 -8.06 -9.90
N LEU A 184 -15.80 -8.23 -9.24
CA LEU A 184 -15.86 -8.51 -7.81
C LEU A 184 -15.20 -9.84 -7.45
N GLY A 185 -15.42 -10.89 -8.26
CA GLY A 185 -14.77 -12.19 -8.08
C GLY A 185 -13.25 -12.09 -8.10
N ARG A 186 -12.69 -11.42 -9.13
CA ARG A 186 -11.24 -11.19 -9.23
C ARG A 186 -10.67 -10.37 -8.07
N VAL A 187 -11.42 -9.38 -7.60
CA VAL A 187 -11.04 -8.58 -6.42
C VAL A 187 -11.03 -9.44 -5.16
N ALA A 188 -12.03 -10.29 -4.96
CA ALA A 188 -12.09 -11.21 -3.83
C ALA A 188 -10.94 -12.24 -3.87
N ASP A 189 -10.65 -12.80 -5.03
CA ASP A 189 -9.54 -13.75 -5.21
C ASP A 189 -8.19 -13.11 -4.86
N ASP A 190 -7.91 -11.90 -5.36
CA ASP A 190 -6.69 -11.17 -5.02
C ASP A 190 -6.60 -10.80 -3.53
N LEU A 191 -7.72 -10.43 -2.89
CA LEU A 191 -7.74 -10.20 -1.43
C LEU A 191 -7.50 -11.49 -0.63
N ARG A 192 -7.97 -12.64 -1.13
CA ARG A 192 -7.72 -13.96 -0.53
C ARG A 192 -6.25 -14.35 -0.67
N GLU A 193 -5.66 -14.16 -1.85
CA GLU A 193 -4.23 -14.39 -2.09
C GLU A 193 -3.35 -13.54 -1.17
N ARG A 194 -3.78 -12.32 -0.83
CA ARG A 194 -3.12 -11.43 0.13
C ARG A 194 -3.40 -11.77 1.59
N GLY A 195 -4.23 -12.76 1.87
CA GLY A 195 -4.62 -13.17 3.22
C GLY A 195 -5.45 -12.14 3.99
N LEU A 196 -6.15 -11.24 3.29
CA LEU A 196 -7.01 -10.21 3.90
C LEU A 196 -8.44 -10.70 4.13
N ILE A 197 -8.88 -11.67 3.34
CA ILE A 197 -10.16 -12.36 3.49
C ILE A 197 -9.96 -13.88 3.41
N THR A 198 -10.88 -14.64 4.00
CA THR A 198 -10.91 -16.11 3.94
C THR A 198 -12.33 -16.60 3.67
N PRO A 199 -12.52 -17.77 3.04
CA PRO A 199 -13.83 -18.42 3.05
C PRO A 199 -14.25 -18.74 4.49
N ALA A 200 -15.46 -18.36 4.86
CA ALA A 200 -16.05 -18.73 6.15
C ALA A 200 -16.73 -20.11 6.09
N ASN A 201 -17.21 -20.51 4.91
CA ASN A 201 -17.78 -21.85 4.66
C ASN A 201 -17.56 -22.31 3.20
N GLU A 202 -17.94 -23.55 2.89
CA GLU A 202 -17.88 -24.14 1.55
C GLU A 202 -18.86 -23.50 0.55
N GLU A 203 -19.85 -22.74 1.04
CA GLU A 203 -20.89 -22.07 0.23
C GLU A 203 -20.40 -20.75 -0.40
N GLY A 204 -19.12 -20.39 -0.22
CA GLY A 204 -18.52 -19.20 -0.81
C GLY A 204 -18.79 -17.91 -0.04
N THR A 205 -19.20 -18.01 1.22
CA THR A 205 -19.23 -16.86 2.13
C THR A 205 -17.81 -16.40 2.48
N LEU A 206 -17.64 -15.11 2.65
CA LEU A 206 -16.35 -14.46 2.91
C LEU A 206 -16.38 -13.81 4.28
N GLU A 207 -15.25 -13.86 4.97
CA GLU A 207 -15.01 -13.13 6.22
C GLU A 207 -13.65 -12.43 6.19
N LEU A 208 -13.51 -11.36 6.98
CA LEU A 208 -12.23 -10.68 7.17
C LEU A 208 -11.30 -11.53 8.04
N THR A 209 -10.05 -11.64 7.62
CA THR A 209 -8.99 -12.09 8.52
C THR A 209 -8.64 -10.96 9.51
N GLU A 210 -7.85 -11.29 10.54
CA GLU A 210 -7.30 -10.29 11.45
C GLU A 210 -6.45 -9.23 10.71
N GLN A 211 -5.75 -9.61 9.64
CA GLN A 211 -5.01 -8.66 8.79
C GLN A 211 -5.97 -7.76 8.01
N GLY A 212 -7.05 -8.32 7.46
CA GLY A 212 -8.10 -7.57 6.79
C GLY A 212 -8.75 -6.53 7.71
N ARG A 213 -9.09 -6.92 8.95
CA ARG A 213 -9.65 -6.01 9.96
C ARG A 213 -8.70 -4.84 10.24
N ARG A 214 -7.42 -5.12 10.50
CA ARG A 214 -6.40 -4.07 10.70
C ARG A 214 -6.21 -3.16 9.49
N CYS A 215 -6.32 -3.70 8.27
CA CYS A 215 -6.27 -2.90 7.04
C CYS A 215 -7.43 -1.91 6.97
N VAL A 216 -8.63 -2.33 7.39
CA VAL A 216 -9.80 -1.44 7.42
C VAL A 216 -9.68 -0.40 8.53
N GLU A 217 -9.40 -0.83 9.76
CA GLU A 217 -9.35 0.06 10.94
C GLU A 217 -8.25 1.13 10.84
N ASN A 218 -7.06 0.76 10.37
CA ASN A 218 -5.90 1.66 10.37
C ASN A 218 -5.70 2.41 9.05
N PHE A 219 -6.21 1.87 7.93
CA PHE A 219 -5.94 2.41 6.58
C PHE A 219 -7.20 2.62 5.73
N GLY A 220 -8.40 2.46 6.31
CA GLY A 220 -9.66 2.63 5.60
C GLY A 220 -9.88 1.63 4.47
N GLY A 221 -9.23 0.46 4.55
CA GLY A 221 -9.29 -0.59 3.52
C GLY A 221 -8.31 -0.37 2.36
N ASN A 222 -7.46 0.67 2.43
CA ASN A 222 -6.45 0.91 1.41
C ASN A 222 -5.31 -0.13 1.51
N VAL A 223 -5.42 -1.19 0.72
CA VAL A 223 -4.47 -2.30 0.68
C VAL A 223 -3.04 -1.85 0.39
N SER A 224 -2.83 -0.93 -0.56
CA SER A 224 -1.48 -0.46 -0.91
C SER A 224 -0.83 0.28 0.25
N LYS A 225 -1.55 1.20 0.91
CA LYS A 225 -1.05 1.89 2.11
C LYS A 225 -0.80 0.92 3.25
N TYR A 226 -1.68 -0.06 3.43
CA TYR A 226 -1.50 -1.10 4.44
C TYR A 226 -0.22 -1.91 4.18
N GLU A 227 0.03 -2.33 2.93
CA GLU A 227 1.24 -3.06 2.54
C GLU A 227 2.51 -2.21 2.68
N GLU A 228 2.46 -0.92 2.36
CA GLU A 228 3.56 0.03 2.59
C GLU A 228 3.84 0.27 4.08
N SER A 229 2.79 0.24 4.91
CA SER A 229 2.88 0.46 6.35
C SER A 229 3.36 -0.76 7.13
N LYS A 230 3.15 -1.96 6.57
CA LYS A 230 3.82 -3.14 7.11
C LYS A 230 5.29 -2.80 7.06
N PRO A 231 6.06 -2.98 8.16
CA PRO A 231 7.50 -2.86 8.06
C PRO A 231 7.88 -3.74 6.88
N GLN A 232 8.35 -3.12 5.79
CA GLN A 232 9.03 -3.88 4.75
C GLN A 232 9.98 -4.75 5.54
N ALA A 233 9.82 -6.06 5.45
CA ALA A 233 10.84 -6.97 5.91
C ALA A 233 12.08 -6.49 5.16
N GLY A 234 12.89 -5.65 5.82
CA GLY A 234 13.87 -4.84 5.14
C GLY A 234 14.83 -5.83 4.55
N THR A 235 14.83 -5.96 3.22
CA THR A 235 15.56 -6.98 2.44
C THR A 235 16.24 -8.00 3.34
N THR A 236 15.47 -8.96 3.88
CA THR A 236 16.09 -10.00 4.70
C THR A 236 16.84 -10.88 3.72
N TYR A 237 18.16 -10.70 3.64
CA TYR A 237 19.04 -11.60 2.92
C TYR A 237 19.01 -12.92 3.68
N ASN A 238 18.15 -13.86 3.25
CA ASN A 238 18.29 -15.25 3.66
C ASN A 238 19.53 -15.80 2.96
N ILE A 239 20.66 -15.74 3.66
CA ILE A 239 21.89 -16.37 3.20
C ILE A 239 21.78 -17.85 3.57
N ASN A 240 21.29 -18.66 2.63
CA ASN A 240 21.28 -20.10 2.79
C ASN A 240 22.67 -20.64 2.47
N PHE A 241 23.43 -21.00 3.51
CA PHE A 241 24.70 -21.71 3.36
C PHE A 241 24.42 -23.21 3.41
N ASN A 242 24.19 -23.82 2.24
CA ASN A 242 24.22 -25.28 2.15
C ASN A 242 25.67 -25.74 2.37
N GLY A 243 25.95 -26.26 3.56
CA GLY A 243 27.21 -26.89 3.91
C GLY A 243 27.41 -28.17 3.11
N ALA A 244 27.98 -28.07 1.90
CA ALA A 244 28.69 -29.17 1.23
C ALA A 244 29.40 -28.77 -0.08
N THR A 245 29.04 -27.67 -0.75
CA THR A 245 29.72 -27.28 -2.00
C THR A 245 29.75 -25.76 -2.16
N SER A 246 30.91 -25.25 -2.54
CA SER A 246 31.21 -23.83 -2.75
C SER A 246 30.17 -23.16 -3.65
N GLY A 247 29.24 -22.41 -3.05
CA GLY A 247 28.27 -21.60 -3.77
C GLY A 247 27.31 -20.91 -2.82
N VAL A 248 27.42 -19.59 -2.70
CA VAL A 248 26.40 -18.76 -2.04
C VAL A 248 25.19 -18.73 -2.98
N GLN A 249 24.10 -19.41 -2.61
CA GLN A 249 22.81 -19.22 -3.26
C GLN A 249 21.96 -18.24 -2.46
N VAL A 250 21.81 -17.04 -3.01
CA VAL A 250 20.82 -16.06 -2.54
C VAL A 250 19.46 -16.53 -3.06
N SER A 251 18.66 -17.11 -2.18
CA SER A 251 17.27 -17.48 -2.49
C SER A 251 16.32 -16.43 -1.91
N GLN A 252 15.53 -15.81 -2.78
CA GLN A 252 14.44 -14.90 -2.40
C GLN A 252 13.22 -15.74 -2.00
N GLY A 253 13.03 -15.95 -0.69
CA GLY A 253 11.88 -16.67 -0.16
C GLY A 253 10.94 -15.73 0.59
N ASN A 254 9.67 -15.69 0.19
CA ASN A 254 8.58 -15.14 1.00
C ASN A 254 8.16 -16.18 2.05
N ASN A 255 8.05 -15.73 3.31
CA ASN A 255 7.41 -16.38 4.45
C ASN A 255 7.18 -17.90 4.36
N ASN A 256 8.04 -18.67 5.03
CA ASN A 256 7.69 -20.04 5.40
C ASN A 256 7.55 -20.10 6.92
N THR A 257 6.30 -20.06 7.39
CA THR A 257 5.97 -20.46 8.76
C THR A 257 6.08 -21.98 8.81
N LEU A 258 7.20 -22.49 9.32
CA LEU A 258 7.35 -23.91 9.63
C LEU A 258 7.80 -24.07 11.07
N ASN A 259 6.84 -24.44 11.92
CA ASN A 259 7.12 -25.02 13.23
C ASN A 259 7.72 -26.42 13.01
N GLN A 260 9.04 -26.54 12.90
CA GLN A 260 9.72 -27.83 12.99
C GLN A 260 11.16 -27.65 13.51
N ASP A 261 11.40 -28.11 14.75
CA ASP A 261 12.69 -28.25 15.42
C ASP A 261 13.56 -26.97 15.56
N ASN A 262 13.02 -25.96 16.25
CA ASN A 262 13.68 -24.67 16.54
C ASN A 262 15.11 -24.75 17.12
N ARG A 263 15.55 -25.89 17.67
CA ARG A 263 16.83 -26.00 18.38
C ARG A 263 18.01 -26.27 17.43
N SER A 264 17.84 -27.11 16.41
CA SER A 264 18.86 -27.31 15.37
C SER A 264 18.98 -26.06 14.49
N GLU A 265 17.85 -25.48 14.09
CA GLU A 265 17.80 -24.24 13.32
C GLU A 265 18.46 -23.07 14.06
N MET A 266 18.20 -22.90 15.35
CA MET A 266 18.86 -21.89 16.18
C MET A 266 20.38 -22.09 16.21
N THR A 267 20.85 -23.32 16.41
CA THR A 267 22.28 -23.63 16.47
C THR A 267 22.97 -23.33 15.14
N ASP A 268 22.32 -23.64 14.02
CA ASP A 268 22.83 -23.39 12.68
C ASP A 268 22.85 -21.90 12.34
N GLN A 269 21.80 -21.15 12.69
CA GLN A 269 21.76 -19.69 12.51
C GLN A 269 22.81 -18.98 13.37
N VAL A 270 23.02 -19.41 14.61
CA VAL A 270 24.07 -18.85 15.49
C VAL A 270 25.47 -19.18 14.95
N ARG A 271 25.68 -20.38 14.37
CA ARG A 271 26.95 -20.73 13.72
C ARG A 271 27.22 -19.85 12.49
N GLY A 272 26.20 -19.63 11.65
CA GLY A 272 26.29 -18.73 10.50
C GLY A 272 26.60 -17.28 10.90
N PHE A 273 26.04 -16.80 12.02
CA PHE A 273 26.40 -15.50 12.59
C PHE A 273 27.87 -15.45 13.03
N LEU A 274 28.36 -16.50 13.70
CA LEU A 274 29.74 -16.57 14.18
C LEU A 274 30.76 -16.59 13.04
N ASP A 275 30.46 -17.29 11.94
CA ASP A 275 31.30 -17.29 10.75
C ASP A 275 31.30 -15.94 10.04
N SER A 276 30.15 -15.27 9.98
CA SER A 276 30.04 -13.90 9.45
C SER A 276 30.85 -12.92 10.29
N LEU A 277 30.77 -13.02 11.62
CA LEU A 277 31.54 -12.21 12.56
C LEU A 277 33.05 -12.39 12.36
N LYS A 278 33.52 -13.63 12.16
CA LYS A 278 34.92 -13.91 11.82
C LYS A 278 35.33 -13.29 10.48
N GLN A 279 34.45 -13.30 9.48
CA GLN A 279 34.75 -12.74 8.17
C GLN A 279 34.85 -11.21 8.18
N VAL A 280 34.03 -10.54 8.99
CA VAL A 280 34.08 -9.07 9.15
C VAL A 280 35.03 -8.63 10.25
N ARG A 281 35.66 -9.55 11.00
CA ARG A 281 36.49 -9.24 12.17
C ARG A 281 37.57 -8.20 11.89
N ASP A 282 38.23 -8.31 10.74
CA ASP A 282 39.31 -7.41 10.31
C ASP A 282 38.81 -6.05 9.82
N SER A 283 37.51 -5.93 9.49
CA SER A 283 36.88 -4.66 9.09
C SER A 283 36.26 -3.90 10.28
N ILE A 284 36.18 -4.54 11.44
CA ILE A 284 35.77 -3.91 12.70
C ILE A 284 37.01 -3.30 13.37
N ASP A 285 37.08 -1.97 13.35
CA ASP A 285 38.13 -1.22 14.04
C ASP A 285 37.89 -1.29 15.56
N LEU A 286 38.55 -2.24 16.22
CA LEU A 286 38.52 -2.43 17.67
C LEU A 286 39.87 -2.05 18.29
N ASP A 287 39.84 -1.43 19.46
CA ASP A 287 41.02 -1.30 20.29
C ASP A 287 41.51 -2.70 20.74
N GLN A 288 42.78 -2.81 21.14
CA GLN A 288 43.38 -4.09 21.50
C GLN A 288 42.64 -4.81 22.65
N GLY A 289 42.01 -4.06 23.58
CA GLY A 289 41.23 -4.63 24.67
C GLY A 289 39.93 -5.24 24.17
N SER A 290 39.11 -4.46 23.44
CA SER A 290 37.84 -4.95 22.88
C SER A 290 38.05 -6.06 21.85
N ALA A 291 39.16 -6.01 21.11
CA ALA A 291 39.56 -7.05 20.18
C ALA A 291 39.76 -8.41 20.89
N ALA A 292 40.57 -8.43 21.94
CA ALA A 292 40.84 -9.64 22.72
C ALA A 292 39.59 -10.17 23.42
N GLU A 293 38.75 -9.26 23.96
CA GLU A 293 37.48 -9.63 24.60
C GLU A 293 36.49 -10.25 23.60
N LEU A 294 36.40 -9.69 22.38
CA LEU A 294 35.56 -10.24 21.31
C LEU A 294 36.04 -11.62 20.88
N ASP A 295 37.35 -11.80 20.69
CA ASP A 295 37.92 -13.08 20.28
C ASP A 295 37.68 -14.16 21.34
N GLN A 296 37.79 -13.80 22.62
CA GLN A 296 37.45 -14.68 23.74
C GLN A 296 35.96 -15.08 23.73
N ALA A 297 35.06 -14.11 23.53
CA ALA A 297 33.62 -14.37 23.46
C ALA A 297 33.24 -15.28 22.28
N VAL A 298 33.89 -15.10 21.13
CA VAL A 298 33.71 -15.97 19.94
C VAL A 298 34.18 -17.39 20.21
N VAL A 299 35.34 -17.57 20.86
CA VAL A 299 35.83 -18.90 21.25
C VAL A 299 34.87 -19.60 22.20
N SER A 300 34.43 -18.91 23.26
CA SER A 300 33.48 -19.45 24.23
C SER A 300 32.11 -19.78 23.63
N LEU A 301 31.61 -18.96 22.69
CA LEU A 301 30.38 -19.29 21.96
C LEU A 301 30.56 -20.54 21.10
N ASN A 302 31.69 -20.66 20.39
CA ASN A 302 31.98 -21.83 19.57
C ASN A 302 32.07 -23.12 20.40
N GLU A 303 32.63 -23.07 21.61
CA GLU A 303 32.65 -24.21 22.54
C GLU A 303 31.23 -24.64 22.95
N VAL A 304 30.35 -23.67 23.26
CA VAL A 304 28.95 -23.95 23.61
C VAL A 304 28.18 -24.58 22.44
N LEU A 305 28.47 -24.16 21.20
CA LEU A 305 27.86 -24.71 19.99
C LEU A 305 28.37 -26.10 19.61
N GLN A 306 29.54 -26.52 20.12
CA GLN A 306 30.12 -27.85 19.88
C GLN A 306 29.74 -28.88 20.95
N ALA A 307 29.05 -28.46 22.02
CA ALA A 307 28.54 -29.38 23.02
C ALA A 307 27.51 -30.36 22.40
N GLU A 308 27.45 -31.58 22.92
CA GLU A 308 26.51 -32.62 22.49
C GLU A 308 25.05 -32.16 22.62
N GLU A 309 24.78 -31.31 23.61
CA GLU A 309 23.52 -30.61 23.79
C GLU A 309 23.75 -29.09 24.00
N PRO A 310 23.68 -28.27 22.94
CA PRO A 310 23.83 -26.82 23.07
C PRO A 310 22.67 -26.21 23.86
N GLU A 311 22.96 -25.59 25.01
CA GLU A 311 21.95 -24.95 25.86
C GLU A 311 21.60 -23.53 25.35
N PRO A 312 20.34 -23.24 24.99
CA PRO A 312 19.94 -21.93 24.46
C PRO A 312 20.28 -20.77 25.39
N THR A 313 20.11 -20.94 26.70
CA THR A 313 20.42 -19.90 27.69
C THR A 313 21.92 -19.57 27.71
N ARG A 314 22.79 -20.58 27.60
CA ARG A 314 24.25 -20.36 27.54
C ARG A 314 24.66 -19.67 26.24
N ILE A 315 24.05 -20.06 25.11
CA ILE A 315 24.24 -19.37 23.83
C ILE A 315 23.82 -17.91 23.94
N GLY A 316 22.66 -17.64 24.53
CA GLY A 316 22.16 -16.29 24.78
C GLY A 316 23.11 -15.43 25.59
N VAL A 317 23.67 -15.98 26.68
CA VAL A 317 24.68 -15.28 27.51
C VAL A 317 25.92 -14.90 26.69
N MET A 318 26.43 -15.82 25.86
CA MET A 318 27.61 -15.53 25.03
C MET A 318 27.32 -14.52 23.93
N LEU A 319 26.14 -14.57 23.31
CA LEU A 319 25.71 -13.57 22.32
C LEU A 319 25.55 -12.18 22.95
N ARG A 320 25.02 -12.07 24.17
CA ARG A 320 24.96 -10.79 24.91
C ARG A 320 26.36 -10.27 25.20
N TRP A 321 27.29 -11.14 25.60
CA TRP A 321 28.68 -10.74 25.82
C TRP A 321 29.32 -10.17 24.54
N ILE A 322 29.13 -10.82 23.39
CA ILE A 322 29.54 -10.28 22.09
C ILE A 322 28.89 -8.91 21.83
N GLY A 323 27.59 -8.78 22.06
CA GLY A 323 26.87 -7.51 21.93
C GLY A 323 27.41 -6.40 22.83
N ASP A 324 27.74 -6.71 24.08
CA ASP A 324 28.27 -5.75 25.05
C ASP A 324 29.66 -5.24 24.64
N VAL A 325 30.52 -6.13 24.15
CA VAL A 325 31.85 -5.76 23.62
C VAL A 325 31.69 -4.83 22.41
N LEU A 326 30.81 -5.19 21.47
CA LEU A 326 30.56 -4.39 20.28
C LEU A 326 29.92 -3.03 20.59
N ASN A 327 28.99 -2.97 21.55
CA ASN A 327 28.38 -1.72 21.99
C ASN A 327 29.40 -0.79 22.69
N LYS A 328 30.28 -1.34 23.54
CA LYS A 328 31.38 -0.58 24.14
C LYS A 328 32.32 -0.01 23.07
N ALA A 329 32.62 -0.80 22.04
CA ALA A 329 33.45 -0.37 20.92
C ALA A 329 32.76 0.69 20.05
N ALA A 330 31.47 0.54 19.76
CA ALA A 330 30.67 1.52 19.03
C ALA A 330 30.64 2.90 19.72
N ALA A 331 30.60 2.91 21.06
CA ALA A 331 30.64 4.15 21.83
C ALA A 331 32.01 4.86 21.75
N GLN A 332 33.07 4.15 21.38
CA GLN A 332 34.45 4.67 21.32
C GLN A 332 34.91 5.00 19.90
N THR A 333 34.22 4.52 18.86
CA THR A 333 34.58 4.73 17.45
C THR A 333 33.50 5.51 16.69
N ALA A 334 33.89 6.67 16.14
CA ALA A 334 32.95 7.58 15.46
C ALA A 334 32.64 7.23 13.98
N SER A 335 33.22 6.16 13.42
CA SER A 335 33.41 6.08 11.95
C SER A 335 33.21 4.71 11.28
N GLY A 336 32.67 3.69 11.96
CA GLY A 336 32.57 2.33 11.41
C GLY A 336 31.14 1.88 11.07
N THR A 337 30.88 1.50 9.81
CA THR A 337 29.57 0.92 9.38
C THR A 337 29.41 -0.56 9.72
N ALA A 338 30.48 -1.25 10.14
CA ALA A 338 30.46 -2.69 10.41
C ALA A 338 29.84 -3.04 11.77
N ILE A 339 30.12 -2.28 12.83
CA ILE A 339 29.59 -2.56 14.18
C ILE A 339 28.06 -2.50 14.21
N PRO A 340 27.39 -1.47 13.66
CA PRO A 340 25.92 -1.43 13.63
C PRO A 340 25.30 -2.61 12.87
N LEU A 341 25.96 -3.10 11.81
CA LEU A 341 25.48 -4.25 11.03
C LEU A 341 25.55 -5.54 11.83
N VAL A 342 26.65 -5.78 12.56
CA VAL A 342 26.79 -6.96 13.42
C VAL A 342 25.78 -6.93 14.57
N LEU A 343 25.57 -5.76 15.18
CA LEU A 343 24.57 -5.58 16.24
C LEU A 343 23.14 -5.81 15.72
N ALA A 344 22.84 -5.42 14.48
CA ALA A 344 21.55 -5.73 13.85
C ALA A 344 21.35 -7.25 13.66
N GLY A 345 22.39 -7.97 13.21
CA GLY A 345 22.36 -9.43 13.10
C GLY A 345 22.18 -10.12 14.45
N LEU A 346 22.84 -9.61 15.49
CA LEU A 346 22.67 -10.09 16.86
C LEU A 346 21.22 -9.91 17.37
N ASN A 347 20.63 -8.73 17.15
CA ASN A 347 19.25 -8.45 17.53
C ASN A 347 18.24 -9.32 16.78
N ALA A 348 18.52 -9.62 15.50
CA ALA A 348 17.69 -10.54 14.72
C ALA A 348 17.69 -11.95 15.34
N LEU A 349 18.84 -12.45 15.83
CA LEU A 349 18.89 -13.74 16.53
C LEU A 349 18.02 -13.75 17.80
N PHE A 350 18.08 -12.70 18.62
CA PHE A 350 17.22 -12.61 19.82
C PHE A 350 15.73 -12.49 19.48
N THR A 351 15.41 -11.85 18.36
CA THR A 351 14.02 -11.70 17.90
C THR A 351 13.47 -13.03 17.37
N ASN A 352 14.27 -13.76 16.60
CA ASN A 352 13.88 -15.04 16.00
C ASN A 352 13.87 -16.18 17.02
N PHE A 353 14.71 -16.09 18.07
CA PHE A 353 14.84 -17.12 19.11
C PHE A 353 14.68 -16.52 20.51
N PRO A 354 13.44 -16.29 20.97
CA PRO A 354 13.16 -15.73 22.30
C PRO A 354 13.81 -16.52 23.46
N GLN A 355 14.04 -17.83 23.28
CA GLN A 355 14.74 -18.69 24.23
C GLN A 355 16.20 -18.30 24.49
N LEU A 356 16.82 -17.50 23.61
CA LEU A 356 18.14 -16.90 23.85
C LEU A 356 18.05 -15.69 24.81
N GLY A 357 16.86 -15.12 25.00
CA GLY A 357 16.62 -13.94 25.83
C GLY A 357 16.28 -14.25 27.29
N ALA A 358 15.87 -15.49 27.59
CA ALA A 358 15.71 -16.00 28.95
C ALA A 358 17.06 -16.13 29.67
#